data_AF-A0A1M6M1B0-F1
#
_entry.id   AF-A0A1M6M1B0-F1
#
_cell.length_a   1.000
_cell.length_b   1.000
_cell.length_c   1.000
_cell.angle_alpha   90.00
_cell.angle_beta   90.00
_cell.angle_gamma   90.00
#
_symmetry.space_group_name_H-M   'P 1'
#
loop_
_entity.id
_entity.type
_entity.pdbx_description
1 polymer ?
#
loop_
_entity_poly.entity_id
_entity_poly.type
_entity_poly.pdbx_seq_one_letter_code
_entity_poly.pdbx_strand_id
1 'polypeptide(L)'
;MKRAQGYPTPLGVSKREKRVNFAVEAVQGEACELLLYKQNESTPFQSYEMPEKNGIGMVRFLELSDWDEQIVSYQYKMGEKLVVDPYARAIAGKGSFGAQPGEELRGVVGAESYEWEGDRPLQLPYSEIVAYSLHVRGFTKHSSSGVKHKGTFLGVVEKISYLKELGINQIHCMPVYEFEDYQKNYVNYWGYGSAYYFAPKASYSATGDPVRELKDMIKACHSEGIEVILDLPFDQGTHGQMVEACLQHYVIEYHVDGFILNPYNVPMESIRQNPLLKRTKIMTKDDGFQNAMRRFLKSDEGTVMGAVWALRHNTKDDGNFNYITTHTGFTLEDLVSYDGKHNELNGEKNQDGPDYNYSWNCGAEGVTRRKGILELRRNQVKNAFFLLLMAQGTPCILAGDEFSNTQKGNNNVYCQDNPTAWLNWSRLKRNPELFQYVKALIALRKEHPVLHRESALLGLDTISCGIPDVSYHGENAWQIPSEISSRQLGILYSGEDVKDDDCFVAYNMHWLKHSFALPTLSRKRKWYQVTETTQGVFEKPKLLKNQKELEVKERTIVLLIGR
;
A
#
# COMPACT_ATOMS: atom_id res chain seq x y z
N MET A 1 -3.59 -43.04 14.80
CA MET A 1 -4.15 -42.60 13.50
C MET A 1 -4.12 -43.74 12.49
N LYS A 2 -5.12 -43.81 11.61
CA LYS A 2 -5.24 -44.84 10.56
C LYS A 2 -5.16 -44.21 9.17
N ARG A 3 -4.44 -44.87 8.25
CA ARG A 3 -4.41 -44.47 6.84
C ARG A 3 -5.79 -44.64 6.21
N ALA A 4 -6.25 -43.62 5.50
CA ALA A 4 -7.42 -43.65 4.65
C ALA A 4 -7.04 -43.21 3.23
N GLN A 5 -7.96 -43.37 2.28
CA GLN A 5 -7.77 -42.86 0.93
C GLN A 5 -7.84 -41.33 0.97
N GLY A 6 -6.72 -40.68 0.64
CA GLY A 6 -6.68 -39.22 0.54
C GLY A 6 -7.19 -38.68 -0.78
N TYR A 7 -7.09 -37.36 -0.92
CA TYR A 7 -7.50 -36.61 -2.10
C TYR A 7 -6.32 -35.79 -2.65
N PRO A 8 -6.13 -35.75 -3.98
CA PRO A 8 -5.05 -34.98 -4.60
C PRO A 8 -5.27 -33.47 -4.53
N THR A 9 -6.51 -33.02 -4.27
CA THR A 9 -6.88 -31.61 -4.19
C THR A 9 -7.78 -31.34 -2.98
N PRO A 10 -7.71 -30.13 -2.39
CA PRO A 10 -6.73 -29.08 -2.68
C PRO A 10 -5.31 -29.49 -2.24
N LEU A 11 -4.29 -28.88 -2.86
CA LEU A 11 -2.90 -29.00 -2.40
C LEU A 11 -2.74 -28.40 -1.01
N GLY A 12 -1.71 -28.86 -0.29
CA GLY A 12 -1.46 -28.53 1.10
C GLY A 12 -2.20 -29.46 2.07
N VAL A 13 -2.55 -28.91 3.24
CA VAL A 13 -3.21 -29.64 4.32
C VAL A 13 -4.65 -29.21 4.48
N SER A 14 -5.56 -30.18 4.54
CA SER A 14 -6.99 -29.99 4.80
C SER A 14 -7.42 -30.83 6.00
N LYS A 15 -7.87 -30.16 7.07
CA LYS A 15 -8.41 -30.81 8.28
C LYS A 15 -9.94 -30.74 8.28
N ARG A 16 -10.60 -31.88 8.51
CA ARG A 16 -12.05 -32.00 8.69
C ARG A 16 -12.31 -32.94 9.86
N GLU A 17 -12.84 -32.41 10.97
CA GLU A 17 -13.03 -33.17 12.21
C GLU A 17 -11.73 -33.90 12.63
N LYS A 18 -11.78 -35.23 12.77
CA LYS A 18 -10.62 -36.09 13.10
C LYS A 18 -9.89 -36.65 11.87
N ARG A 19 -10.06 -36.03 10.71
CA ARG A 19 -9.39 -36.43 9.46
C ARG A 19 -8.52 -35.30 8.94
N VAL A 20 -7.29 -35.63 8.54
CA VAL A 20 -6.36 -34.68 7.93
C VAL A 20 -5.85 -35.26 6.62
N ASN A 21 -6.11 -34.56 5.52
CA ASN A 21 -5.60 -34.86 4.20
C ASN A 21 -4.37 -34.02 3.91
N PHE A 22 -3.31 -34.68 3.46
CA PHE A 22 -2.07 -34.08 2.98
C PHE A 22 -2.00 -34.30 1.48
N ALA A 23 -1.73 -33.25 0.70
CA ALA A 23 -1.51 -33.33 -0.73
C ALA A 23 -0.34 -32.42 -1.14
N VAL A 24 0.68 -32.97 -1.78
CA VAL A 24 1.90 -32.23 -2.14
C VAL A 24 2.39 -32.64 -3.53
N GLU A 25 2.94 -31.68 -4.26
CA GLU A 25 3.68 -31.95 -5.47
C GLU A 25 5.04 -32.57 -5.12
N ALA A 26 5.33 -33.75 -5.65
CA ALA A 26 6.59 -34.46 -5.43
C ALA A 26 7.42 -34.51 -6.71
N VAL A 27 8.74 -34.64 -6.54
CA VAL A 27 9.68 -34.82 -7.66
C VAL A 27 9.49 -36.21 -8.28
N GLN A 28 9.46 -36.27 -9.61
CA GLN A 28 9.29 -37.53 -10.33
C GLN A 28 10.42 -38.51 -10.01
N GLY A 29 10.06 -39.75 -9.68
CA GLY A 29 11.01 -40.82 -9.36
C GLY A 29 11.65 -40.73 -7.97
N GLU A 30 11.40 -39.69 -7.18
CA GLU A 30 11.87 -39.60 -5.79
C GLU A 30 10.85 -40.19 -4.82
N ALA A 31 11.35 -40.84 -3.76
CA ALA A 31 10.52 -41.30 -2.66
C ALA A 31 9.96 -40.08 -1.89
N CYS A 32 8.67 -40.13 -1.55
CA CYS A 32 7.99 -39.10 -0.76
C CYS A 32 7.46 -39.72 0.54
N GLU A 33 7.78 -39.09 1.66
CA GLU A 33 7.35 -39.51 3.00
C GLU A 33 6.83 -38.30 3.78
N LEU A 34 5.67 -38.45 4.41
CA LEU A 34 5.12 -37.47 5.34
C LEU A 34 5.73 -37.71 6.73
N LEU A 35 6.27 -36.66 7.36
CA LEU A 35 6.81 -36.66 8.71
C LEU A 35 5.92 -35.83 9.62
N LEU A 36 5.51 -36.38 10.76
CA LEU A 36 4.63 -35.73 11.74
C LEU A 36 5.36 -35.52 13.06
N TYR A 37 5.15 -34.36 13.68
CA TYR A 37 5.84 -33.95 14.89
C TYR A 37 4.85 -33.51 15.96
N LYS A 38 5.11 -33.93 17.20
CA LYS A 38 4.43 -33.38 18.37
C LYS A 38 5.04 -32.06 18.80
N GLN A 39 4.33 -31.34 19.66
CA GLN A 39 4.78 -30.05 20.16
C GLN A 39 6.15 -30.17 20.86
N ASN A 40 7.07 -29.27 20.49
CA ASN A 40 8.45 -29.20 21.01
C ASN A 40 9.33 -30.45 20.73
N GLU A 41 8.91 -31.37 19.85
CA GLU A 41 9.74 -32.50 19.45
C GLU A 41 10.50 -32.19 18.16
N SER A 42 11.82 -32.34 18.18
CA SER A 42 12.66 -32.15 16.99
C SER A 42 12.69 -33.39 16.08
N THR A 43 12.35 -34.57 16.60
CA THR A 43 12.30 -35.83 15.84
C THR A 43 10.88 -36.16 15.41
N PRO A 44 10.67 -36.75 14.20
CA PRO A 44 9.35 -37.18 13.79
C PRO A 44 8.77 -38.20 14.78
N PHE A 45 7.57 -37.92 15.29
CA PHE A 45 6.79 -38.87 16.10
C PHE A 45 6.32 -40.05 15.25
N GLN A 46 5.90 -39.76 14.01
CA GLN A 46 5.43 -40.78 13.08
C GLN A 46 5.74 -40.37 11.64
N SER A 47 6.00 -41.35 10.79
CA SER A 47 6.19 -41.15 9.37
C SER A 47 5.31 -42.06 8.51
N TYR A 48 5.02 -41.59 7.29
CA TYR A 48 4.14 -42.28 6.36
C TYR A 48 4.66 -42.18 4.93
N GLU A 49 5.07 -43.30 4.36
CA GLU A 49 5.38 -43.38 2.92
C GLU A 49 4.16 -43.06 2.04
N MET A 50 4.42 -42.24 1.01
CA MET A 50 3.46 -41.80 -0.01
C MET A 50 3.95 -42.24 -1.39
N PRO A 51 3.81 -43.53 -1.74
CA PRO A 51 4.43 -44.10 -2.94
C PRO A 51 3.82 -43.57 -4.23
N GLU A 52 4.64 -43.44 -5.29
CA GLU A 52 4.24 -42.90 -6.59
C GLU A 52 3.04 -43.59 -7.22
N LYS A 53 2.95 -44.93 -7.09
CA LYS A 53 1.81 -45.73 -7.59
C LYS A 53 0.45 -45.36 -6.98
N ASN A 54 0.44 -44.67 -5.84
CA ASN A 54 -0.78 -44.21 -5.17
C ASN A 54 -1.10 -42.74 -5.49
N GLY A 55 -0.20 -42.04 -6.18
CA GLY A 55 -0.37 -40.65 -6.58
C GLY A 55 -1.16 -40.49 -7.88
N ILE A 56 -1.47 -39.24 -8.22
CA ILE A 56 -2.06 -38.85 -9.50
C ILE A 56 -1.15 -37.78 -10.11
N GLY A 57 -0.59 -38.07 -11.29
CA GLY A 57 0.48 -37.24 -11.85
C GLY A 57 1.67 -37.10 -10.88
N MET A 58 2.13 -35.87 -10.67
CA MET A 58 3.21 -35.56 -9.71
C MET A 58 2.69 -35.33 -8.28
N VAL A 59 1.38 -35.41 -8.05
CA VAL A 59 0.80 -35.19 -6.72
C VAL A 59 0.82 -36.48 -5.90
N ARG A 60 1.29 -36.38 -4.66
CA ARG A 60 1.22 -37.41 -3.63
C ARG A 60 0.23 -36.97 -2.58
N PHE A 61 -0.62 -37.88 -2.12
CA PHE A 61 -1.63 -37.56 -1.13
C PHE A 61 -1.91 -38.70 -0.16
N LEU A 62 -2.34 -38.35 1.05
CA LEU A 62 -2.63 -39.28 2.15
C LEU A 62 -3.64 -38.64 3.11
N GLU A 63 -4.71 -39.37 3.44
CA GLU A 63 -5.59 -39.00 4.56
C GLU A 63 -5.25 -39.83 5.79
N LEU A 64 -5.20 -39.17 6.94
CA LEU A 64 -5.06 -39.78 8.25
C LEU A 64 -6.34 -39.54 9.06
N SER A 65 -6.97 -40.62 9.51
CA SER A 65 -8.16 -40.62 10.37
C SER A 65 -7.78 -40.91 11.82
N ASP A 66 -8.71 -40.64 12.74
CA ASP A 66 -8.48 -40.68 14.19
C ASP A 66 -7.28 -39.79 14.57
N TRP A 67 -7.27 -38.55 14.06
CA TRP A 67 -6.20 -37.55 14.22
C TRP A 67 -5.82 -37.36 15.70
N ASP A 68 -4.51 -37.37 15.97
CA ASP A 68 -3.95 -37.08 17.30
C ASP A 68 -3.65 -35.58 17.39
N GLU A 69 -4.42 -34.87 18.21
CA GLU A 69 -4.28 -33.41 18.41
C GLU A 69 -2.96 -33.01 19.09
N GLN A 70 -2.15 -33.96 19.59
CA GLN A 70 -0.79 -33.67 20.02
C GLN A 70 0.16 -33.38 18.86
N ILE A 71 -0.21 -33.75 17.63
CA ILE A 71 0.57 -33.48 16.42
C ILE A 71 0.24 -32.09 15.92
N VAL A 72 1.26 -31.23 15.94
CA VAL A 72 1.11 -29.80 15.65
C VAL A 72 1.79 -29.39 14.36
N SER A 73 2.80 -30.14 13.89
CA SER A 73 3.56 -29.78 12.70
C SER A 73 3.97 -30.98 11.85
N TYR A 74 4.31 -30.68 10.60
CA TYR A 74 4.64 -31.67 9.59
C TYR A 74 5.70 -31.15 8.60
N GLN A 75 6.36 -32.09 7.93
CA GLN A 75 7.25 -31.85 6.79
C GLN A 75 7.12 -33.02 5.82
N TYR A 76 7.67 -32.86 4.62
CA TYR A 76 7.88 -33.96 3.69
C TYR A 76 9.36 -34.29 3.61
N LYS A 77 9.67 -35.56 3.42
CA LYS A 77 10.98 -36.02 2.99
C LYS A 77 10.89 -36.46 1.54
N MET A 78 11.63 -35.77 0.67
CA MET A 78 11.71 -36.06 -0.77
C MET A 78 13.14 -36.48 -1.09
N GLY A 79 13.32 -37.77 -1.40
CA GLY A 79 14.65 -38.39 -1.45
C GLY A 79 15.38 -38.25 -0.10
N GLU A 80 16.49 -37.51 -0.09
CA GLU A 80 17.28 -37.23 1.13
C GLU A 80 16.98 -35.86 1.76
N LYS A 81 16.13 -35.03 1.14
CA LYS A 81 15.88 -33.66 1.55
C LYS A 81 14.59 -33.53 2.35
N LEU A 82 14.63 -32.73 3.41
CA LEU A 82 13.44 -32.24 4.09
C LEU A 82 12.89 -31.04 3.32
N VAL A 83 11.59 -31.08 3.04
CA VAL A 83 10.87 -30.09 2.25
C VAL A 83 9.66 -29.62 3.06
N VAL A 84 9.53 -28.30 3.15
CA VAL A 84 8.35 -27.65 3.74
C VAL A 84 7.30 -27.48 2.66
N ASP A 85 6.05 -27.71 3.04
CA ASP A 85 4.90 -27.56 2.16
C ASP A 85 4.77 -26.12 1.63
N PRO A 86 4.83 -25.89 0.31
CA PRO A 86 4.60 -24.57 -0.27
C PRO A 86 3.19 -24.01 -0.02
N TYR A 87 2.22 -24.89 0.29
CA TYR A 87 0.83 -24.56 0.62
C TYR A 87 0.57 -24.54 2.14
N ALA A 88 1.62 -24.59 2.97
CA ALA A 88 1.47 -24.46 4.42
C ALA A 88 0.80 -23.12 4.78
N ARG A 89 -0.29 -23.19 5.56
CA ARG A 89 -1.05 -22.02 6.04
C ARG A 89 -0.43 -21.34 7.26
N ALA A 90 0.56 -21.99 7.87
CA ALA A 90 1.36 -21.47 8.97
C ALA A 90 2.69 -22.25 9.04
N ILE A 91 3.75 -21.56 9.47
CA ILE A 91 5.11 -22.10 9.57
C ILE A 91 5.59 -22.05 11.03
N ALA A 92 6.12 -23.16 11.52
CA ALA A 92 6.80 -23.28 12.82
C ALA A 92 8.32 -23.30 12.65
N GLY A 93 9.04 -23.11 13.76
CA GLY A 93 10.51 -23.18 13.81
C GLY A 93 11.24 -21.86 13.51
N LYS A 94 10.51 -20.76 13.37
CA LYS A 94 11.10 -19.42 13.17
C LYS A 94 11.40 -18.73 14.50
N GLY A 95 12.57 -18.08 14.55
CA GLY A 95 13.01 -17.28 15.68
C GLY A 95 12.51 -15.84 15.63
N SER A 96 13.17 -14.96 16.39
CA SER A 96 12.94 -13.51 16.32
C SER A 96 13.32 -12.96 14.95
N PHE A 97 12.62 -11.91 14.50
CA PHE A 97 12.88 -11.24 13.22
C PHE A 97 14.38 -10.89 13.04
N GLY A 98 14.98 -11.32 11.93
CA GLY A 98 16.37 -11.06 11.58
C GLY A 98 17.38 -11.90 12.36
N ALA A 99 16.93 -12.82 13.21
CA ALA A 99 17.81 -13.78 13.86
C ALA A 99 18.12 -14.95 12.92
N GLN A 100 19.32 -15.53 13.07
CA GLN A 100 19.68 -16.73 12.34
C GLN A 100 18.63 -17.84 12.60
N PRO A 101 18.19 -18.57 11.56
CA PRO A 101 17.23 -19.66 11.72
C PRO A 101 17.74 -20.67 12.74
N GLY A 102 16.93 -20.93 13.77
CA GLY A 102 17.29 -21.83 14.88
C GLY A 102 16.85 -23.27 14.67
N GLU A 103 15.60 -23.46 14.22
CA GLU A 103 14.98 -24.78 14.02
C GLU A 103 14.69 -25.04 12.54
N GLU A 104 14.58 -26.32 12.17
CA GLU A 104 14.10 -26.69 10.85
C GLU A 104 12.65 -26.23 10.68
N LEU A 105 12.36 -25.52 9.58
CA LEU A 105 11.03 -24.99 9.30
C LEU A 105 10.03 -26.11 9.06
N ARG A 106 8.82 -25.98 9.60
CA ARG A 106 7.75 -26.99 9.45
C ARG A 106 6.43 -26.35 9.10
N GLY A 107 5.60 -27.05 8.34
CA GLY A 107 4.20 -26.66 8.19
C GLY A 107 3.45 -26.96 9.49
N VAL A 108 2.49 -26.11 9.86
CA VAL A 108 1.60 -26.33 11.01
C VAL A 108 0.31 -27.00 10.54
N VAL A 109 -0.17 -28.00 11.28
CA VAL A 109 -1.38 -28.73 10.92
C VAL A 109 -2.62 -27.99 11.41
N GLY A 110 -3.27 -27.28 10.48
CA GLY A 110 -4.57 -26.63 10.70
C GLY A 110 -4.49 -25.37 11.57
N ALA A 111 -5.30 -24.37 11.24
CA ALA A 111 -5.56 -23.25 12.12
C ALA A 111 -6.81 -23.55 12.95
N GLU A 112 -6.87 -23.03 14.18
CA GLU A 112 -8.09 -23.09 14.98
C GLU A 112 -9.24 -22.37 14.26
N SER A 113 -10.49 -22.77 14.56
CA SER A 113 -11.66 -22.04 14.09
C SER A 113 -11.60 -20.58 14.55
N TYR A 114 -11.95 -19.65 13.65
CA TYR A 114 -11.95 -18.22 13.96
C TYR A 114 -13.38 -17.66 13.86
N GLU A 115 -13.83 -16.99 14.93
CA GLU A 115 -15.15 -16.37 15.01
C GLU A 115 -15.13 -14.95 14.41
N TRP A 116 -15.59 -14.83 13.17
CA TRP A 116 -15.65 -13.55 12.45
C TRP A 116 -16.77 -12.61 12.93
N GLU A 117 -17.71 -13.09 13.75
CA GLU A 117 -18.81 -12.26 14.28
C GLU A 117 -19.63 -11.52 13.17
N GLY A 118 -19.76 -12.16 12.00
CA GLY A 118 -20.50 -11.62 10.86
C GLY A 118 -19.71 -10.65 9.96
N ASP A 119 -18.43 -10.41 10.27
CA ASP A 119 -17.52 -9.62 9.43
C ASP A 119 -17.46 -10.11 7.98
N ARG A 120 -17.30 -9.18 7.03
CA ARG A 120 -17.15 -9.43 5.59
C ARG A 120 -16.29 -8.32 4.96
N PRO A 121 -15.61 -8.59 3.82
CA PRO A 121 -14.92 -7.55 3.06
C PRO A 121 -15.83 -6.35 2.75
N LEU A 122 -15.32 -5.13 2.95
CA LEU A 122 -16.10 -3.89 2.98
C LEU A 122 -16.56 -3.45 1.58
N GLN A 123 -15.78 -3.72 0.54
CA GLN A 123 -16.08 -3.39 -0.85
C GLN A 123 -16.39 -1.90 -1.09
N LEU A 124 -15.60 -1.02 -0.48
CA LEU A 124 -15.70 0.42 -0.67
C LEU A 124 -15.44 0.81 -2.14
N PRO A 125 -16.17 1.78 -2.72
CA PRO A 125 -15.91 2.27 -4.07
C PRO A 125 -14.50 2.88 -4.19
N TYR A 126 -13.81 2.67 -5.32
CA TYR A 126 -12.46 3.22 -5.58
C TYR A 126 -12.40 4.75 -5.43
N SER A 127 -13.47 5.43 -5.84
CA SER A 127 -13.65 6.88 -5.71
C SER A 127 -13.67 7.38 -4.26
N GLU A 128 -14.01 6.55 -3.29
CA GLU A 128 -14.09 6.94 -1.88
C GLU A 128 -12.81 6.61 -1.09
N ILE A 129 -11.87 5.89 -1.72
CA ILE A 129 -10.65 5.42 -1.04
C ILE A 129 -9.66 6.57 -0.84
N VAL A 130 -9.12 6.63 0.38
CA VAL A 130 -7.85 7.28 0.71
C VAL A 130 -6.98 6.22 1.38
N ALA A 131 -6.01 5.72 0.63
CA ALA A 131 -5.18 4.59 1.02
C ALA A 131 -3.94 5.02 1.80
N TYR A 132 -3.38 4.08 2.56
CA TYR A 132 -2.21 4.31 3.40
C TYR A 132 -1.27 3.10 3.35
N SER A 133 -0.09 3.26 2.75
CA SER A 133 0.90 2.19 2.59
C SER A 133 1.81 2.08 3.80
N LEU A 134 1.89 0.90 4.41
CA LEU A 134 2.65 0.66 5.61
C LEU A 134 3.42 -0.66 5.60
N HIS A 135 4.48 -0.68 6.39
CA HIS A 135 5.22 -1.88 6.77
C HIS A 135 4.79 -2.30 8.19
N VAL A 136 4.20 -3.49 8.37
CA VAL A 136 3.66 -3.96 9.67
C VAL A 136 4.65 -3.74 10.82
N ARG A 137 5.89 -4.21 10.64
CA ARG A 137 6.96 -3.99 11.62
C ARG A 137 7.31 -2.52 11.82
N GLY A 138 7.79 -1.84 10.78
CA GLY A 138 8.23 -0.44 10.84
C GLY A 138 7.22 0.54 11.38
N PHE A 139 5.93 0.28 11.13
CA PHE A 139 4.84 1.14 11.54
C PHE A 139 4.82 1.36 13.05
N THR A 140 5.14 0.33 13.86
CA THR A 140 5.06 0.45 15.33
C THR A 140 6.30 -0.03 16.09
N LYS A 141 7.36 -0.48 15.42
CA LYS A 141 8.55 -1.02 16.08
C LYS A 141 9.31 0.00 16.94
N HIS A 142 9.38 1.25 16.48
CA HIS A 142 10.10 2.31 17.19
C HIS A 142 9.48 2.57 18.58
N SER A 143 10.31 2.82 19.60
CA SER A 143 9.85 3.00 20.98
C SER A 143 8.83 4.14 21.17
N SER A 144 8.91 5.18 20.34
CA SER A 144 7.98 6.32 20.36
C SER A 144 6.57 6.00 19.86
N SER A 145 6.32 4.81 19.27
CA SER A 145 4.98 4.39 18.86
C SER A 145 3.99 4.35 20.02
N GLY A 146 4.47 4.07 21.24
CA GLY A 146 3.67 3.99 22.45
C GLY A 146 2.77 2.76 22.54
N VAL A 147 2.84 1.84 21.57
CA VAL A 147 2.07 0.59 21.57
C VAL A 147 2.74 -0.46 22.44
N LYS A 148 1.95 -1.42 22.92
CA LYS A 148 2.43 -2.59 23.66
C LYS A 148 3.05 -3.62 22.71
N HIS A 149 2.38 -3.93 21.61
CA HIS A 149 2.75 -5.01 20.68
C HIS A 149 3.57 -4.48 19.49
N LYS A 150 4.76 -3.94 19.78
CA LYS A 150 5.60 -3.22 18.79
C LYS A 150 6.03 -4.08 17.60
N GLY A 151 5.68 -3.62 16.40
CA GLY A 151 6.10 -4.19 15.13
C GLY A 151 5.43 -5.53 14.81
N THR A 152 4.16 -5.66 15.21
CA THR A 152 3.32 -6.85 15.03
C THR A 152 1.96 -6.44 14.46
N PHE A 153 1.15 -7.41 14.05
CA PHE A 153 -0.23 -7.17 13.61
C PHE A 153 -1.07 -6.49 14.71
N LEU A 154 -0.97 -6.94 15.97
CA LEU A 154 -1.64 -6.27 17.09
C LEU A 154 -1.13 -4.84 17.33
N GLY A 155 0.13 -4.56 17.00
CA GLY A 155 0.66 -3.19 17.02
C GLY A 155 -0.06 -2.28 16.02
N VAL A 156 -0.44 -2.80 14.85
CA VAL A 156 -1.26 -2.07 13.86
C VAL A 156 -2.67 -1.82 14.44
N VAL A 157 -3.26 -2.81 15.09
CA VAL A 157 -4.58 -2.67 15.77
C VAL A 157 -4.57 -1.52 16.77
N GLU A 158 -3.52 -1.41 17.59
CA GLU A 158 -3.34 -0.30 18.56
C GLU A 158 -3.22 1.09 17.91
N LYS A 159 -3.10 1.17 16.57
CA LYS A 159 -3.01 2.41 15.78
C LYS A 159 -4.20 2.65 14.84
N ILE A 160 -5.23 1.81 14.85
CA ILE A 160 -6.41 2.02 14.00
C ILE A 160 -7.10 3.35 14.28
N SER A 161 -7.19 3.76 15.55
CA SER A 161 -7.77 5.07 15.93
C SER A 161 -7.04 6.25 15.31
N TYR A 162 -5.71 6.15 15.15
CA TYR A 162 -4.89 7.16 14.46
C TYR A 162 -5.22 7.22 12.96
N LEU A 163 -5.32 6.05 12.29
CA LEU A 163 -5.66 5.97 10.87
C LEU A 163 -7.06 6.57 10.61
N LYS A 164 -8.02 6.23 11.46
CA LYS A 164 -9.38 6.78 11.41
C LYS A 164 -9.38 8.29 11.65
N GLU A 165 -8.60 8.78 12.62
CA GLU A 165 -8.47 10.21 12.88
C GLU A 165 -7.92 10.96 11.66
N LEU A 166 -6.92 10.41 10.99
CA LEU A 166 -6.35 10.99 9.77
C LEU A 166 -7.35 10.98 8.59
N GLY A 167 -8.30 10.05 8.61
CA GLY A 167 -9.33 9.89 7.58
C GLY A 167 -9.01 8.78 6.56
N ILE A 168 -8.10 7.87 6.89
CA ILE A 168 -7.77 6.70 6.07
C ILE A 168 -8.90 5.66 6.13
N ASN A 169 -9.23 5.05 5.00
CA ASN A 169 -10.21 3.95 4.91
C ASN A 169 -9.70 2.73 4.12
N GLN A 170 -8.40 2.68 3.80
CA GLN A 170 -7.75 1.50 3.24
C GLN A 170 -6.27 1.49 3.64
N ILE A 171 -5.75 0.35 4.09
CA ILE A 171 -4.31 0.15 4.33
C ILE A 171 -3.72 -0.80 3.30
N HIS A 172 -2.52 -0.48 2.81
CA HIS A 172 -1.73 -1.36 1.95
C HIS A 172 -0.57 -1.92 2.77
N CYS A 173 -0.69 -3.18 3.16
CA CYS A 173 0.35 -3.86 3.91
C CYS A 173 1.41 -4.39 2.94
N MET A 174 2.66 -3.95 3.12
CA MET A 174 3.84 -4.64 2.58
C MET A 174 3.85 -6.13 2.95
N PRO A 175 4.65 -6.99 2.28
CA PRO A 175 4.62 -8.45 2.45
C PRO A 175 4.37 -8.93 3.89
N VAL A 176 3.23 -9.60 4.07
CA VAL A 176 2.80 -10.18 5.36
C VAL A 176 2.94 -11.69 5.39
N TYR A 177 3.33 -12.32 4.29
CA TYR A 177 3.59 -13.75 4.21
C TYR A 177 4.91 -14.12 4.89
N GLU A 178 5.15 -15.40 5.14
CA GLU A 178 6.39 -15.88 5.72
C GLU A 178 7.51 -15.87 4.67
N PHE A 179 8.57 -15.12 4.97
CA PHE A 179 9.78 -14.98 4.15
C PHE A 179 11.02 -15.10 5.04
N GLU A 180 12.16 -15.43 4.43
CA GLU A 180 13.43 -15.46 5.15
C GLU A 180 13.97 -14.04 5.38
N ASP A 181 13.85 -13.58 6.64
CA ASP A 181 14.29 -12.25 7.07
C ASP A 181 15.80 -12.21 7.39
N TYR A 182 16.43 -13.34 7.69
CA TYR A 182 17.89 -13.43 7.86
C TYR A 182 18.59 -13.80 6.55
N GLN A 183 19.46 -12.92 6.06
CA GLN A 183 20.37 -13.22 4.97
C GLN A 183 21.81 -13.20 5.51
N LYS A 184 22.73 -13.94 4.88
CA LYS A 184 24.12 -14.06 5.36
C LYS A 184 24.81 -12.71 5.59
N ASN A 185 24.45 -11.70 4.79
CA ASN A 185 25.10 -10.39 4.78
C ASN A 185 24.18 -9.23 5.18
N TYR A 186 22.87 -9.45 5.30
CA TYR A 186 21.90 -8.40 5.58
C TYR A 186 20.60 -8.99 6.18
N VAL A 187 19.71 -8.15 6.68
CA VAL A 187 18.36 -8.57 7.10
C VAL A 187 17.40 -8.18 5.98
N ASN A 188 16.60 -9.09 5.43
CA ASN A 188 15.52 -8.72 4.51
C ASN A 188 14.38 -8.09 5.32
N TYR A 189 14.40 -6.76 5.42
CA TYR A 189 13.41 -6.03 6.20
C TYR A 189 12.07 -5.97 5.48
N TRP A 190 12.04 -5.65 4.19
CA TRP A 190 10.78 -5.49 3.43
C TRP A 190 10.00 -6.79 3.18
N GLY A 191 10.69 -7.93 3.06
CA GLY A 191 10.06 -9.23 2.82
C GLY A 191 9.74 -9.58 1.38
N TYR A 192 10.28 -8.83 0.41
CA TYR A 192 10.23 -9.22 -1.00
C TYR A 192 11.20 -10.38 -1.28
N GLY A 193 10.80 -11.29 -2.17
CA GLY A 193 11.55 -12.51 -2.54
C GLY A 193 10.82 -13.79 -2.15
N SER A 194 11.56 -14.90 -2.16
CA SER A 194 11.00 -16.24 -1.94
C SER A 194 10.36 -16.42 -0.57
N ALA A 195 9.20 -17.09 -0.58
CA ALA A 195 8.28 -17.10 0.55
C ALA A 195 7.36 -18.32 0.58
N TYR A 196 6.73 -18.52 1.74
CA TYR A 196 5.56 -19.37 1.91
C TYR A 196 4.30 -18.50 1.87
N TYR A 197 3.75 -18.29 0.68
CA TYR A 197 2.73 -17.27 0.43
C TYR A 197 1.44 -17.42 1.25
N PHE A 198 1.08 -18.65 1.64
CA PHE A 198 -0.15 -18.95 2.40
C PHE A 198 0.00 -18.72 3.91
N ALA A 199 1.23 -18.62 4.42
CA ALA A 199 1.50 -18.48 5.84
C ALA A 199 1.77 -17.02 6.18
N PRO A 200 1.06 -16.41 7.14
CA PRO A 200 1.43 -15.10 7.66
C PRO A 200 2.79 -15.15 8.39
N LYS A 201 3.54 -14.04 8.34
CA LYS A 201 4.88 -13.91 8.93
C LYS A 201 4.84 -14.15 10.43
N ALA A 202 5.52 -15.20 10.89
CA ALA A 202 5.56 -15.59 12.30
C ALA A 202 6.12 -14.48 13.19
N SER A 203 7.16 -13.80 12.72
CA SER A 203 7.82 -12.73 13.47
C SER A 203 7.05 -11.38 13.49
N TYR A 204 5.88 -11.33 12.85
CA TYR A 204 4.89 -10.25 13.00
C TYR A 204 3.78 -10.59 14.01
N SER A 205 3.85 -11.75 14.68
CA SER A 205 2.95 -12.07 15.80
C SER A 205 3.56 -11.67 17.14
N ALA A 206 2.74 -11.11 18.03
CA ALA A 206 3.07 -10.87 19.43
C ALA A 206 2.83 -12.07 20.35
N THR A 207 1.86 -12.95 20.03
CA THR A 207 1.42 -14.09 20.85
C THR A 207 1.92 -15.44 20.34
N GLY A 208 2.63 -15.47 19.22
CA GLY A 208 3.08 -16.71 18.57
C GLY A 208 2.01 -17.37 17.69
N ASP A 209 0.90 -16.68 17.40
CA ASP A 209 -0.15 -17.12 16.48
C ASP A 209 -0.38 -16.04 15.40
N PRO A 210 0.44 -16.05 14.33
CA PRO A 210 0.36 -15.06 13.28
C PRO A 210 -0.92 -15.17 12.44
N VAL A 211 -1.53 -16.36 12.37
CA VAL A 211 -2.78 -16.58 11.64
C VAL A 211 -3.91 -15.86 12.36
N ARG A 212 -4.07 -16.09 13.66
CA ARG A 212 -5.11 -15.43 14.46
C ARG A 212 -4.90 -13.93 14.52
N GLU A 213 -3.67 -13.46 14.71
CA GLU A 213 -3.40 -12.03 14.79
C GLU A 213 -3.63 -11.27 13.47
N LEU A 214 -3.34 -11.88 12.31
CA LEU A 214 -3.68 -11.27 11.03
C LEU A 214 -5.21 -11.15 10.87
N LYS A 215 -5.97 -12.17 11.26
CA LYS A 215 -7.44 -12.12 11.26
C LYS A 215 -7.97 -11.06 12.23
N ASP A 216 -7.42 -10.99 13.46
CA ASP A 216 -7.76 -9.96 14.45
C ASP A 216 -7.50 -8.56 13.91
N MET A 217 -6.38 -8.36 13.20
CA MET A 217 -6.06 -7.07 12.58
C MET A 217 -7.07 -6.68 11.50
N ILE A 218 -7.40 -7.60 10.59
CA ILE A 218 -8.35 -7.35 9.51
C ILE A 218 -9.74 -7.05 10.07
N LYS A 219 -10.24 -7.89 10.99
CA LYS A 219 -11.53 -7.69 11.67
C LYS A 219 -11.59 -6.34 12.39
N ALA A 220 -10.53 -5.95 13.08
CA ALA A 220 -10.46 -4.65 13.75
C ALA A 220 -10.48 -3.49 12.74
N CYS A 221 -9.79 -3.60 11.61
CA CYS A 221 -9.83 -2.60 10.54
C CYS A 221 -11.25 -2.46 9.96
N HIS A 222 -11.89 -3.58 9.65
CA HIS A 222 -13.25 -3.61 9.11
C HIS A 222 -14.27 -2.98 10.06
N SER A 223 -14.15 -3.24 11.37
CA SER A 223 -15.03 -2.65 12.39
C SER A 223 -14.98 -1.11 12.42
N GLU A 224 -13.89 -0.53 11.90
CA GLU A 224 -13.67 0.92 11.81
C GLU A 224 -13.81 1.45 10.37
N GLY A 225 -14.29 0.62 9.44
CA GLY A 225 -14.51 0.99 8.04
C GLY A 225 -13.22 1.14 7.22
N ILE A 226 -12.17 0.38 7.58
CA ILE A 226 -10.87 0.41 6.90
C ILE A 226 -10.65 -0.92 6.16
N GLU A 227 -10.47 -0.86 4.84
CA GLU A 227 -10.11 -2.01 4.02
C GLU A 227 -8.64 -2.43 4.22
N VAL A 228 -8.34 -3.72 4.05
CA VAL A 228 -6.98 -4.27 4.09
C VAL A 228 -6.59 -4.85 2.74
N ILE A 229 -5.55 -4.26 2.13
CA ILE A 229 -4.94 -4.71 0.88
C ILE A 229 -3.57 -5.33 1.19
N LEU A 230 -3.29 -6.51 0.63
CA LEU A 230 -2.01 -7.17 0.80
C LEU A 230 -1.13 -7.04 -0.45
N ASP A 231 0.13 -6.63 -0.26
CA ASP A 231 1.13 -6.64 -1.31
C ASP A 231 1.72 -8.04 -1.50
N LEU A 232 1.32 -8.70 -2.59
CA LEU A 232 1.68 -10.07 -2.94
C LEU A 232 2.37 -10.07 -4.31
N PRO A 233 3.67 -9.71 -4.39
CA PRO A 233 4.39 -9.59 -5.66
C PRO A 233 4.50 -10.90 -6.42
N PHE A 234 4.58 -12.04 -5.71
CA PHE A 234 4.97 -13.36 -6.21
C PHE A 234 6.29 -13.37 -6.99
N ASP A 235 7.14 -14.37 -6.74
CA ASP A 235 8.37 -14.56 -7.49
C ASP A 235 8.07 -14.95 -8.95
N GLN A 236 8.97 -14.56 -9.85
CA GLN A 236 8.93 -14.99 -11.23
C GLN A 236 8.97 -16.52 -11.31
N GLY A 237 8.05 -17.11 -12.07
CA GLY A 237 7.92 -18.57 -12.21
C GLY A 237 6.99 -19.22 -11.19
N THR A 238 6.40 -18.47 -10.25
CA THR A 238 5.33 -19.00 -9.39
C THR A 238 4.18 -19.49 -10.27
N HIS A 239 3.73 -20.73 -10.05
CA HIS A 239 2.66 -21.33 -10.85
C HIS A 239 1.34 -20.58 -10.69
N GLY A 240 0.66 -20.28 -11.79
CA GLY A 240 -0.62 -19.53 -11.78
C GLY A 240 -1.70 -20.16 -10.90
N GLN A 241 -1.76 -21.50 -10.83
CA GLN A 241 -2.68 -22.21 -9.93
C GLN A 241 -2.40 -21.93 -8.45
N MET A 242 -1.13 -21.83 -8.06
CA MET A 242 -0.73 -21.48 -6.70
C MET A 242 -1.11 -20.03 -6.39
N VAL A 243 -0.86 -19.12 -7.34
CA VAL A 243 -1.24 -17.71 -7.21
C VAL A 243 -2.75 -17.61 -6.94
N GLU A 244 -3.59 -18.17 -7.80
CA GLU A 244 -5.04 -18.09 -7.64
C GLU A 244 -5.53 -18.75 -6.33
N ALA A 245 -4.98 -19.92 -5.98
CA ALA A 245 -5.32 -20.58 -4.73
C ALA A 245 -4.92 -19.74 -3.50
N CYS A 246 -3.79 -19.04 -3.56
CA CYS A 246 -3.32 -18.14 -2.51
C CYS A 246 -4.25 -16.92 -2.36
N LEU A 247 -4.63 -16.28 -3.47
CA LEU A 247 -5.55 -15.14 -3.44
C LEU A 247 -6.93 -15.56 -2.88
N GLN A 248 -7.46 -16.70 -3.34
CA GLN A 248 -8.71 -17.26 -2.80
C GLN A 248 -8.60 -17.57 -1.30
N HIS A 249 -7.46 -18.12 -0.86
CA HIS A 249 -7.22 -18.41 0.54
C HIS A 249 -7.32 -17.15 1.40
N TYR A 250 -6.67 -16.05 1.01
CA TYR A 250 -6.75 -14.78 1.75
C TYR A 250 -8.15 -14.16 1.74
N VAL A 251 -8.89 -14.25 0.64
CA VAL A 251 -10.28 -13.75 0.59
C VAL A 251 -11.20 -14.59 1.50
N ILE A 252 -11.11 -15.92 1.45
CA ILE A 252 -12.02 -16.82 2.16
C ILE A 252 -11.68 -16.90 3.66
N GLU A 253 -10.40 -17.02 3.99
CA GLU A 253 -9.97 -17.34 5.37
C GLU A 253 -9.64 -16.11 6.20
N TYR A 254 -9.27 -15.00 5.55
CA TYR A 254 -8.83 -13.75 6.19
C TYR A 254 -9.70 -12.53 5.87
N HIS A 255 -10.67 -12.66 4.95
CA HIS A 255 -11.53 -11.54 4.52
C HIS A 255 -10.77 -10.35 3.91
N VAL A 256 -9.61 -10.58 3.29
CA VAL A 256 -8.83 -9.52 2.63
C VAL A 256 -9.64 -8.84 1.50
N ASP A 257 -9.60 -7.50 1.43
CA ASP A 257 -10.38 -6.71 0.46
C ASP A 257 -9.72 -6.62 -0.92
N GLY A 258 -8.40 -6.85 -1.00
CA GLY A 258 -7.67 -6.75 -2.25
C GLY A 258 -6.18 -7.06 -2.17
N PHE A 259 -5.56 -7.02 -3.34
CA PHE A 259 -4.16 -7.37 -3.52
C PHE A 259 -3.45 -6.38 -4.44
N ILE A 260 -2.20 -6.05 -4.11
CA ILE A 260 -1.26 -5.43 -5.05
C ILE A 260 -0.42 -6.56 -5.65
N LEU A 261 -0.45 -6.69 -6.97
CA LEU A 261 0.23 -7.77 -7.70
C LEU A 261 1.23 -7.20 -8.70
N ASN A 262 2.28 -7.98 -8.99
CA ASN A 262 3.15 -7.70 -10.13
C ASN A 262 2.57 -8.34 -11.40
N PRO A 263 2.05 -7.57 -12.37
CA PRO A 263 1.37 -8.10 -13.55
C PRO A 263 2.29 -8.92 -14.46
N TYR A 264 3.61 -8.81 -14.31
CA TYR A 264 4.59 -9.61 -15.06
C TYR A 264 4.81 -11.01 -14.48
N ASN A 265 4.44 -11.23 -13.21
CA ASN A 265 4.68 -12.49 -12.51
C ASN A 265 3.42 -13.34 -12.34
N VAL A 266 2.22 -12.78 -12.59
CA VAL A 266 0.94 -13.44 -12.30
C VAL A 266 -0.01 -13.47 -13.51
N PRO A 267 -0.90 -14.47 -13.62
CA PRO A 267 -1.86 -14.57 -14.72
C PRO A 267 -3.06 -13.60 -14.52
N MET A 268 -2.85 -12.31 -14.76
CA MET A 268 -3.83 -11.25 -14.49
C MET A 268 -5.21 -11.49 -15.12
N GLU A 269 -5.28 -12.03 -16.33
CA GLU A 269 -6.55 -12.32 -17.01
C GLU A 269 -7.35 -13.38 -16.28
N SER A 270 -6.71 -14.49 -15.88
CA SER A 270 -7.35 -15.58 -15.14
C SER A 270 -7.85 -15.09 -13.77
N ILE A 271 -7.01 -14.33 -13.06
CA ILE A 271 -7.37 -13.71 -11.77
C ILE A 271 -8.64 -12.85 -11.90
N ARG A 272 -8.72 -11.98 -12.92
CA ARG A 272 -9.87 -11.10 -13.16
C ARG A 272 -11.13 -11.83 -13.59
N GLN A 273 -11.01 -13.01 -14.18
CA GLN A 273 -12.15 -13.86 -14.56
C GLN A 273 -12.63 -14.76 -13.42
N ASN A 274 -11.81 -14.94 -12.38
CA ASN A 274 -12.14 -15.81 -11.25
C ASN A 274 -13.37 -15.30 -10.46
N PRO A 275 -14.45 -16.10 -10.33
CA PRO A 275 -15.69 -15.66 -9.70
C PRO A 275 -15.55 -15.33 -8.20
N LEU A 276 -14.61 -15.98 -7.50
CA LEU A 276 -14.34 -15.70 -6.08
C LEU A 276 -13.62 -14.36 -5.87
N LEU A 277 -12.94 -13.84 -6.90
CA LEU A 277 -12.14 -12.62 -6.83
C LEU A 277 -12.84 -11.42 -7.50
N LYS A 278 -14.03 -11.58 -8.09
CA LYS A 278 -14.72 -10.53 -8.87
C LYS A 278 -15.03 -9.24 -8.10
N ARG A 279 -15.14 -9.32 -6.78
CA ARG A 279 -15.43 -8.17 -5.89
C ARG A 279 -14.21 -7.75 -5.07
N THR A 280 -13.07 -8.39 -5.30
CA THR A 280 -11.80 -8.12 -4.65
C THR A 280 -11.03 -7.12 -5.49
N LYS A 281 -10.41 -6.12 -4.85
CA LYS A 281 -9.61 -5.12 -5.57
C LYS A 281 -8.32 -5.78 -6.04
N ILE A 282 -8.10 -5.82 -7.35
CA ILE A 282 -6.85 -6.30 -7.95
C ILE A 282 -6.08 -5.08 -8.45
N MET A 283 -5.01 -4.73 -7.74
CA MET A 283 -4.29 -3.49 -7.91
C MET A 283 -2.88 -3.71 -8.44
N THR A 284 -2.33 -2.71 -9.13
CA THR A 284 -0.95 -2.70 -9.62
C THR A 284 -0.25 -1.40 -9.24
N LYS A 285 1.09 -1.46 -9.09
CA LYS A 285 1.93 -0.28 -8.91
C LYS A 285 2.37 0.24 -10.26
N ASP A 286 2.17 1.53 -10.49
CA ASP A 286 2.65 2.26 -11.67
C ASP A 286 3.29 3.59 -11.25
N ASP A 287 4.51 3.84 -11.70
CA ASP A 287 5.27 5.05 -11.34
C ASP A 287 4.90 6.27 -12.20
N GLY A 288 3.97 6.17 -13.15
CA GLY A 288 3.58 7.24 -14.05
C GLY A 288 3.08 8.48 -13.32
N PHE A 289 2.15 8.30 -12.36
CA PHE A 289 1.65 9.39 -11.52
C PHE A 289 2.78 10.01 -10.69
N GLN A 290 3.58 9.18 -10.02
CA GLN A 290 4.71 9.61 -9.21
C GLN A 290 5.66 10.50 -10.04
N ASN A 291 6.11 10.01 -11.20
CA ASN A 291 7.09 10.68 -12.03
C ASN A 291 6.55 12.01 -12.56
N ALA A 292 5.28 12.05 -13.00
CA ALA A 292 4.64 13.28 -13.46
C ALA A 292 4.53 14.32 -12.33
N MET A 293 4.02 13.92 -11.16
CA MET A 293 3.80 14.82 -10.04
C MET A 293 5.10 15.31 -9.40
N ARG A 294 6.12 14.45 -9.24
CA ARG A 294 7.41 14.86 -8.68
C ARG A 294 8.11 15.89 -9.56
N ARG A 295 8.13 15.68 -10.87
CA ARG A 295 8.73 16.63 -11.83
C ARG A 295 7.97 17.95 -11.87
N PHE A 296 6.64 17.92 -11.82
CA PHE A 296 5.82 19.13 -11.74
C PHE A 296 6.06 19.89 -10.43
N LEU A 297 6.06 19.20 -9.28
CA LEU A 297 6.37 19.75 -7.97
C LEU A 297 7.77 20.40 -7.92
N LYS A 298 8.77 19.73 -8.50
CA LYS A 298 10.14 20.22 -8.65
C LYS A 298 10.24 21.44 -9.57
N SER A 299 9.25 21.64 -10.44
CA SER A 299 9.22 22.68 -11.49
C SER A 299 10.21 22.41 -12.63
N ASP A 300 10.25 21.17 -13.11
CA ASP A 300 10.94 20.82 -14.35
C ASP A 300 10.19 21.35 -15.59
N GLU A 301 10.94 21.54 -16.69
CA GLU A 301 10.41 21.90 -18.00
C GLU A 301 9.51 20.82 -18.62
N GLY A 302 8.50 21.25 -19.37
CA GLY A 302 7.62 20.36 -20.14
C GLY A 302 6.73 19.45 -19.29
N THR A 303 6.41 19.83 -18.06
CA THR A 303 5.69 18.97 -17.10
C THR A 303 4.17 19.15 -17.08
N VAL A 304 3.64 20.25 -17.63
CA VAL A 304 2.20 20.61 -17.55
C VAL A 304 1.30 19.51 -18.12
N MET A 305 1.63 18.95 -19.30
CA MET A 305 0.80 17.90 -19.91
C MET A 305 0.81 16.59 -19.11
N GLY A 306 1.95 16.23 -18.52
CA GLY A 306 2.04 15.10 -17.59
C GLY A 306 1.19 15.33 -16.34
N ALA A 307 1.18 16.57 -15.82
CA ALA A 307 0.34 16.93 -14.69
C ALA A 307 -1.15 16.91 -15.01
N VAL A 308 -1.55 17.41 -16.19
CA VAL A 308 -2.93 17.33 -16.70
C VAL A 308 -3.40 15.87 -16.78
N TRP A 309 -2.58 14.98 -17.33
CA TRP A 309 -2.88 13.54 -17.38
C TRP A 309 -3.06 12.96 -15.98
N ALA A 310 -2.11 13.19 -15.07
CA ALA A 310 -2.13 12.63 -13.72
C ALA A 310 -3.31 13.13 -12.88
N LEU A 311 -3.64 14.44 -12.94
CA LEU A 311 -4.71 15.05 -12.13
C LEU A 311 -6.12 14.66 -12.59
N ARG A 312 -6.29 14.21 -13.85
CA ARG A 312 -7.58 13.74 -14.39
C ARG A 312 -7.74 12.21 -14.39
N HIS A 313 -6.65 11.47 -14.16
CA HIS A 313 -6.61 10.02 -14.33
C HIS A 313 -7.52 9.33 -13.31
N ASN A 314 -8.43 8.47 -13.77
CA ASN A 314 -9.27 7.65 -12.93
C ASN A 314 -8.69 6.24 -12.86
N THR A 315 -8.32 5.80 -11.66
CA THR A 315 -7.57 4.55 -11.45
C THR A 315 -8.45 3.29 -11.33
N LYS A 316 -9.79 3.43 -11.42
CA LYS A 316 -10.72 2.30 -11.32
C LYS A 316 -10.55 1.32 -12.49
N ASP A 317 -10.32 1.84 -13.71
CA ASP A 317 -10.36 1.04 -14.93
C ASP A 317 -9.06 0.26 -15.18
N ASP A 318 -7.91 0.76 -14.72
CA ASP A 318 -6.61 0.09 -14.86
C ASP A 318 -6.17 -0.68 -13.60
N GLY A 319 -6.80 -0.40 -12.44
CA GLY A 319 -6.45 -1.01 -11.17
C GLY A 319 -5.23 -0.35 -10.50
N ASN A 320 -4.83 0.84 -10.92
CA ASN A 320 -3.71 1.55 -10.30
C ASN A 320 -4.15 2.32 -9.04
N PHE A 321 -3.20 3.01 -8.42
CA PHE A 321 -3.44 3.98 -7.38
C PHE A 321 -2.36 5.05 -7.44
N ASN A 322 -2.69 6.26 -7.04
CA ASN A 322 -1.83 7.42 -7.15
C ASN A 322 -0.97 7.53 -5.89
N TYR A 323 0.35 7.70 -6.06
CA TYR A 323 1.26 7.99 -4.95
C TYR A 323 2.37 8.94 -5.42
N ILE A 324 2.82 9.81 -4.53
CA ILE A 324 4.05 10.60 -4.75
C ILE A 324 5.24 9.91 -4.12
N THR A 325 5.04 9.13 -3.07
CA THR A 325 6.07 8.42 -2.31
C THR A 325 5.59 7.01 -2.02
N THR A 326 6.52 6.06 -1.98
CA THR A 326 6.26 4.67 -1.65
C THR A 326 7.47 4.10 -0.91
N HIS A 327 7.39 2.86 -0.46
CA HIS A 327 8.49 2.16 0.20
C HIS A 327 9.81 2.15 -0.61
N THR A 328 9.73 2.13 -1.94
CA THR A 328 10.86 2.33 -2.86
C THR A 328 11.05 3.81 -3.19
N GLY A 329 12.27 4.31 -3.09
CA GLY A 329 12.59 5.72 -3.29
C GLY A 329 12.54 6.52 -1.99
N PHE A 330 12.53 7.84 -2.10
CA PHE A 330 12.49 8.73 -0.93
C PHE A 330 11.13 8.77 -0.23
N THR A 331 11.17 8.96 1.09
CA THR A 331 10.07 9.54 1.87
C THR A 331 9.77 10.98 1.41
N LEU A 332 8.64 11.55 1.80
CA LEU A 332 8.27 12.88 1.31
C LEU A 332 9.17 14.00 1.87
N GLU A 333 9.62 13.87 3.12
CA GLU A 333 10.61 14.79 3.70
C GLU A 333 11.94 14.70 2.96
N ASP A 334 12.37 13.48 2.59
CA ASP A 334 13.64 13.27 1.91
C ASP A 334 13.59 13.72 0.45
N LEU A 335 12.43 13.58 -0.22
CA LEU A 335 12.19 14.05 -1.58
C LEU A 335 12.49 15.55 -1.75
N VAL A 336 12.25 16.35 -0.71
CA VAL A 336 12.52 17.80 -0.69
C VAL A 336 13.83 18.17 0.03
N SER A 337 14.59 17.17 0.49
CA SER A 337 15.81 17.37 1.29
C SER A 337 17.08 16.81 0.67
N TYR A 338 16.99 15.97 -0.37
CA TYR A 338 18.14 15.30 -0.97
C TYR A 338 18.08 15.31 -2.50
N ASP A 339 19.19 15.62 -3.16
CA ASP A 339 19.34 15.51 -4.61
C ASP A 339 19.88 14.12 -5.01
N GLY A 340 20.69 13.49 -4.14
CA GLY A 340 21.25 12.16 -4.36
C GLY A 340 20.83 11.16 -3.27
N LYS A 341 20.89 9.87 -3.59
CA LYS A 341 20.66 8.78 -2.63
C LYS A 341 21.87 8.57 -1.72
N HIS A 342 21.61 8.24 -0.45
CA HIS A 342 22.58 7.98 0.63
C HIS A 342 22.30 6.60 1.24
N ASN A 343 22.53 5.56 0.44
CA ASN A 343 22.26 4.16 0.75
C ASN A 343 23.50 3.43 1.31
N GLU A 344 24.53 4.14 1.77
CA GLU A 344 25.80 3.55 2.22
C GLU A 344 25.59 2.50 3.33
N LEU A 345 24.58 2.71 4.17
CA LEU A 345 24.22 1.79 5.26
C LEU A 345 23.70 0.43 4.77
N ASN A 346 23.35 0.29 3.49
CA ASN A 346 22.89 -0.97 2.90
C ASN A 346 24.05 -1.91 2.55
N GLY A 347 25.29 -1.41 2.51
CA GLY A 347 26.48 -2.23 2.26
C GLY A 347 26.79 -2.49 0.77
N GLU A 348 26.02 -1.90 -0.14
CA GLU A 348 26.16 -2.09 -1.60
C GLU A 348 26.88 -0.93 -2.30
N LYS A 349 27.74 -0.20 -1.57
CA LYS A 349 28.52 0.94 -2.09
C LYS A 349 27.64 2.00 -2.79
N ASN A 350 26.43 2.23 -2.28
CA ASN A 350 25.44 3.16 -2.82
C ASN A 350 25.00 2.84 -4.27
N GLN A 351 25.15 1.59 -4.72
CA GLN A 351 24.73 1.16 -6.07
C GLN A 351 23.28 0.69 -6.13
N ASP A 352 22.67 0.41 -4.99
CA ASP A 352 21.29 -0.04 -4.86
C ASP A 352 20.30 1.14 -4.85
N GLY A 353 19.01 0.86 -5.09
CA GLY A 353 17.96 1.87 -5.14
C GLY A 353 17.93 2.72 -6.42
N PRO A 354 16.81 3.43 -6.68
CA PRO A 354 16.66 4.22 -7.91
C PRO A 354 17.60 5.43 -7.93
N ASP A 355 18.27 5.66 -9.07
CA ASP A 355 19.12 6.84 -9.26
C ASP A 355 18.29 8.11 -9.50
N TYR A 356 17.24 8.00 -10.32
CA TYR A 356 16.37 9.12 -10.67
C TYR A 356 15.19 9.20 -9.71
N ASN A 357 15.26 10.11 -8.74
CA ASN A 357 14.22 10.30 -7.73
C ASN A 357 13.26 11.46 -8.06
N TYR A 358 13.62 12.30 -9.04
CA TYR A 358 12.95 13.57 -9.35
C TYR A 358 12.80 14.48 -8.11
N SER A 359 13.80 14.43 -7.24
CA SER A 359 13.87 15.16 -5.98
C SER A 359 14.51 16.55 -6.13
N TRP A 360 14.39 17.37 -5.09
CA TRP A 360 15.10 18.64 -4.99
C TRP A 360 15.35 19.01 -3.53
N ASN A 361 16.62 19.14 -3.14
CA ASN A 361 17.02 19.43 -1.76
C ASN A 361 16.67 20.85 -1.24
N CYS A 362 16.03 21.67 -2.09
CA CYS A 362 15.62 23.05 -1.80
C CYS A 362 16.79 24.00 -1.47
N GLY A 363 18.01 23.66 -1.87
CA GLY A 363 19.22 24.50 -1.73
C GLY A 363 20.20 24.07 -0.65
N ALA A 364 19.99 22.93 0.01
CA ALA A 364 20.96 22.33 0.93
C ALA A 364 20.76 20.82 1.01
N GLU A 365 21.81 20.01 0.89
CA GLU A 365 21.69 18.55 1.02
C GLU A 365 21.45 18.14 2.49
N GLY A 366 20.41 17.36 2.74
CA GLY A 366 20.06 16.84 4.06
C GLY A 366 19.63 17.89 5.08
N VAL A 367 20.01 17.69 6.34
CA VAL A 367 19.58 18.52 7.49
C VAL A 367 20.15 19.93 7.40
N THR A 368 19.30 20.94 7.57
CA THR A 368 19.70 22.36 7.56
C THR A 368 19.04 23.16 8.68
N ARG A 369 19.67 24.29 9.05
CA ARG A 369 19.13 25.28 9.99
C ARG A 369 18.69 26.58 9.31
N ARG A 370 18.85 26.68 7.98
CA ARG A 370 18.49 27.87 7.21
C ARG A 370 16.96 27.98 7.12
N LYS A 371 16.39 29.00 7.77
CA LYS A 371 14.93 29.17 7.90
C LYS A 371 14.20 29.19 6.56
N GLY A 372 14.72 29.92 5.57
CA GLY A 372 14.12 29.99 4.23
C GLY A 372 14.05 28.64 3.52
N ILE A 373 15.06 27.78 3.68
CA ILE A 373 15.04 26.41 3.10
C ILE A 373 14.02 25.55 3.84
N LEU A 374 13.98 25.62 5.17
CA LEU A 374 13.02 24.85 5.97
C LEU A 374 11.57 25.23 5.64
N GLU A 375 11.29 26.52 5.43
CA GLU A 375 9.98 27.01 5.01
C GLU A 375 9.61 26.52 3.60
N LEU A 376 10.54 26.62 2.65
CA LEU A 376 10.36 26.10 1.29
C LEU A 376 10.05 24.59 1.30
N ARG A 377 10.81 23.80 2.06
CA ARG A 377 10.58 22.34 2.20
C ARG A 377 9.19 22.02 2.76
N ARG A 378 8.78 22.72 3.84
CA ARG A 378 7.44 22.56 4.40
C ARG A 378 6.35 22.85 3.37
N ASN A 379 6.51 23.91 2.59
CA ASN A 379 5.55 24.27 1.55
C ASN A 379 5.54 23.24 0.41
N GLN A 380 6.69 22.71 0.00
CA GLN A 380 6.77 21.66 -1.01
C GLN A 380 6.14 20.33 -0.54
N VAL A 381 6.34 19.94 0.73
CA VAL A 381 5.64 18.79 1.33
C VAL A 381 4.13 18.99 1.31
N LYS A 382 3.65 20.18 1.71
CA LYS A 382 2.22 20.54 1.65
C LYS A 382 1.69 20.56 0.22
N ASN A 383 2.46 21.04 -0.75
CA ASN A 383 2.12 21.02 -2.17
C ASN A 383 1.99 19.58 -2.70
N ALA A 384 2.87 18.68 -2.28
CA ALA A 384 2.81 17.27 -2.67
C ALA A 384 1.50 16.61 -2.16
N PHE A 385 1.14 16.83 -0.89
CA PHE A 385 -0.15 16.34 -0.38
C PHE A 385 -1.33 16.94 -1.13
N PHE A 386 -1.27 18.22 -1.49
CA PHE A 386 -2.33 18.87 -2.28
C PHE A 386 -2.46 18.24 -3.67
N LEU A 387 -1.33 18.03 -4.38
CA LEU A 387 -1.30 17.37 -5.69
C LEU A 387 -1.88 15.95 -5.62
N LEU A 388 -1.52 15.18 -4.59
CA LEU A 388 -2.00 13.82 -4.41
C LEU A 388 -3.50 13.78 -4.08
N LEU A 389 -3.95 14.60 -3.11
CA LEU A 389 -5.31 14.53 -2.56
C LEU A 389 -6.35 15.27 -3.41
N MET A 390 -5.94 16.10 -4.37
CA MET A 390 -6.85 16.76 -5.32
C MET A 390 -6.87 16.10 -6.70
N ALA A 391 -6.00 15.13 -6.96
CA ALA A 391 -6.06 14.33 -8.17
C ALA A 391 -7.31 13.42 -8.18
N GLN A 392 -7.85 13.14 -9.37
CA GLN A 392 -8.82 12.06 -9.53
C GLN A 392 -8.20 10.69 -9.22
N GLY A 393 -9.02 9.64 -9.05
CA GLY A 393 -8.56 8.29 -8.72
C GLY A 393 -8.29 8.06 -7.22
N THR A 394 -7.63 6.94 -6.90
CA THR A 394 -7.36 6.53 -5.51
C THR A 394 -5.99 7.02 -5.03
N PRO A 395 -5.90 8.02 -4.12
CA PRO A 395 -4.63 8.42 -3.53
C PRO A 395 -4.14 7.42 -2.47
N CYS A 396 -2.83 7.22 -2.40
CA CYS A 396 -2.15 6.42 -1.38
C CYS A 396 -1.00 7.21 -0.74
N ILE A 397 -1.04 7.33 0.59
CA ILE A 397 -0.05 8.02 1.41
C ILE A 397 0.96 7.00 1.96
N LEU A 398 2.27 7.26 1.83
CA LEU A 398 3.30 6.47 2.48
C LEU A 398 3.32 6.78 3.98
N ALA A 399 3.38 5.73 4.80
CA ALA A 399 3.27 5.87 6.24
C ALA A 399 4.31 6.83 6.85
N GLY A 400 3.80 7.80 7.60
CA GLY A 400 4.56 8.79 8.35
C GLY A 400 4.94 10.05 7.58
N ASP A 401 4.67 10.14 6.28
CA ASP A 401 4.88 11.38 5.52
C ASP A 401 4.05 12.54 6.07
N GLU A 402 2.87 12.26 6.63
CA GLU A 402 1.97 13.22 7.27
C GLU A 402 2.54 13.84 8.57
N PHE A 403 3.67 13.33 9.06
CA PHE A 403 4.43 13.93 10.15
C PHE A 403 5.94 14.02 9.85
N SER A 404 6.30 14.14 8.56
CA SER A 404 7.68 14.28 8.09
C SER A 404 8.57 13.10 8.47
N ASN A 405 8.15 11.87 8.14
CA ASN A 405 9.04 10.70 8.18
C ASN A 405 10.27 10.91 7.30
N THR A 406 11.40 10.34 7.69
CA THR A 406 12.67 10.46 6.96
C THR A 406 13.51 9.21 7.18
N GLN A 407 14.12 8.76 6.11
CA GLN A 407 15.12 7.71 6.04
C GLN A 407 16.53 8.30 5.86
N LYS A 408 16.68 9.61 6.09
CA LYS A 408 17.92 10.39 6.01
C LYS A 408 18.60 10.32 4.64
N GLY A 409 17.80 10.28 3.57
CA GLY A 409 18.31 10.18 2.22
C GLY A 409 18.65 8.75 1.78
N ASN A 410 18.42 7.74 2.61
CA ASN A 410 18.38 6.36 2.11
C ASN A 410 17.06 6.16 1.36
N ASN A 411 17.11 5.85 0.07
CA ASN A 411 15.92 5.69 -0.77
C ASN A 411 15.58 4.21 -1.04
N ASN A 412 16.23 3.30 -0.31
CA ASN A 412 16.11 1.87 -0.50
C ASN A 412 16.37 1.13 0.81
N VAL A 413 15.60 1.43 1.86
CA VAL A 413 15.80 0.84 3.21
C VAL A 413 15.38 -0.63 3.33
N TYR A 414 15.49 -1.41 2.25
CA TYR A 414 15.03 -2.81 2.17
C TYR A 414 15.71 -3.74 3.17
N CYS A 415 16.90 -3.36 3.63
CA CYS A 415 17.70 -4.15 4.56
C CYS A 415 17.90 -3.52 5.96
N GLN A 416 17.12 -2.49 6.28
CA GLN A 416 17.33 -1.67 7.49
C GLN A 416 16.26 -1.94 8.56
N ASP A 417 16.32 -3.06 9.28
CA ASP A 417 15.48 -3.27 10.48
C ASP A 417 15.98 -2.46 11.70
N ASN A 418 15.97 -1.13 11.57
CA ASN A 418 16.50 -0.21 12.57
C ASN A 418 15.80 1.17 12.48
N PRO A 419 16.15 2.15 13.35
CA PRO A 419 15.50 3.46 13.36
C PRO A 419 15.59 4.28 12.06
N THR A 420 16.36 3.85 11.06
CA THR A 420 16.34 4.46 9.72
C THR A 420 15.03 4.12 8.99
N ALA A 421 14.53 2.89 9.10
CA ALA A 421 13.29 2.47 8.45
C ALA A 421 12.05 2.50 9.35
N TRP A 422 12.22 2.45 10.68
CA TRP A 422 11.10 2.50 11.61
C TRP A 422 10.50 3.90 11.75
N LEU A 423 9.18 3.99 11.86
CA LEU A 423 8.50 5.29 12.01
C LEU A 423 8.76 5.89 13.38
N ASN A 424 9.35 7.09 13.41
CA ASN A 424 9.54 7.84 14.63
C ASN A 424 8.33 8.74 14.96
N TRP A 425 7.35 8.18 15.65
CA TRP A 425 6.14 8.85 16.13
C TRP A 425 6.35 10.07 17.04
N SER A 426 7.56 10.30 17.57
CA SER A 426 7.85 11.55 18.28
C SER A 426 7.80 12.76 17.34
N ARG A 427 7.95 12.55 16.03
CA ARG A 427 7.83 13.58 15.00
C ARG A 427 6.40 14.12 14.86
N LEU A 428 5.38 13.28 15.04
CA LEU A 428 3.98 13.72 15.08
C LEU A 428 3.77 14.81 16.15
N LYS A 429 4.35 14.63 17.33
CA LYS A 429 4.29 15.64 18.41
C LYS A 429 5.07 16.92 18.08
N ARG A 430 6.10 16.83 17.23
CA ARG A 430 6.95 17.97 16.83
C ARG A 430 6.37 18.73 15.63
N ASN A 431 5.58 18.07 14.81
CA ASN A 431 4.96 18.64 13.62
C ASN A 431 3.45 18.32 13.56
N PRO A 432 2.66 18.75 14.57
CA PRO A 432 1.22 18.49 14.57
C PRO A 432 0.51 19.27 13.44
N GLU A 433 1.09 20.38 12.99
CA GLU A 433 0.50 21.23 11.95
C GLU A 433 0.41 20.50 10.59
N LEU A 434 1.43 19.73 10.21
CA LEU A 434 1.37 18.95 8.97
C LEU A 434 0.29 17.87 9.04
N PHE A 435 0.19 17.17 10.17
CA PHE A 435 -0.85 16.16 10.38
C PHE A 435 -2.25 16.76 10.27
N GLN A 436 -2.51 17.90 10.94
CA GLN A 436 -3.80 18.60 10.84
C GLN A 436 -4.08 19.08 9.42
N TYR A 437 -3.07 19.56 8.70
CA TYR A 437 -3.19 19.97 7.31
C TYR A 437 -3.59 18.80 6.40
N VAL A 438 -2.93 17.65 6.51
CA VAL A 438 -3.24 16.45 5.71
C VAL A 438 -4.64 15.94 6.04
N LYS A 439 -4.99 15.84 7.34
CA LYS A 439 -6.34 15.48 7.80
C LYS A 439 -7.41 16.40 7.21
N ALA A 440 -7.17 17.72 7.20
CA ALA A 440 -8.10 18.68 6.62
C ALA A 440 -8.23 18.54 5.11
N LEU A 441 -7.15 18.25 4.38
CA LEU A 441 -7.22 17.98 2.93
C LEU A 441 -7.97 16.68 2.62
N ILE A 442 -7.80 15.63 3.43
CA ILE A 442 -8.55 14.38 3.29
C ILE A 442 -10.05 14.63 3.52
N ALA A 443 -10.39 15.39 4.57
CA ALA A 443 -11.78 15.76 4.84
C ALA A 443 -12.38 16.58 3.70
N LEU A 444 -11.64 17.59 3.20
CA LEU A 444 -12.05 18.42 2.08
C LEU A 444 -12.26 17.61 0.80
N ARG A 445 -11.38 16.65 0.51
CA ARG A 445 -11.56 15.71 -0.61
C ARG A 445 -12.89 14.98 -0.46
N LYS A 446 -13.14 14.37 0.70
CA LYS A 446 -14.35 13.57 0.95
C LYS A 446 -15.64 14.38 0.97
N GLU A 447 -15.57 15.67 1.30
CA GLU A 447 -16.72 16.59 1.28
C GLU A 447 -17.17 16.93 -0.15
N HIS A 448 -16.25 16.87 -1.12
CA HIS A 448 -16.47 17.32 -2.49
C HIS A 448 -16.30 16.17 -3.52
N PRO A 449 -17.39 15.45 -3.87
CA PRO A 449 -17.41 14.41 -4.89
C PRO A 449 -16.78 14.80 -6.24
N VAL A 450 -16.79 16.09 -6.59
CA VAL A 450 -16.15 16.59 -7.82
C VAL A 450 -14.64 16.31 -7.88
N LEU A 451 -13.99 16.16 -6.72
CA LEU A 451 -12.55 15.88 -6.60
C LEU A 451 -12.21 14.38 -6.67
N HIS A 452 -13.20 13.49 -6.60
CA HIS A 452 -12.97 12.04 -6.51
C HIS A 452 -14.09 11.25 -7.20
N ARG A 453 -14.31 11.53 -8.48
CA ARG A 453 -15.44 10.99 -9.23
C ARG A 453 -15.31 9.49 -9.50
N GLU A 454 -16.44 8.80 -9.53
CA GLU A 454 -16.48 7.41 -9.96
C GLU A 454 -16.25 7.25 -11.47
N SER A 455 -16.78 8.16 -12.27
CA SER A 455 -16.63 8.18 -13.73
C SER A 455 -15.38 8.94 -14.17
N ALA A 456 -14.78 8.54 -15.28
CA ALA A 456 -13.70 9.30 -15.92
C ALA A 456 -14.19 10.69 -16.39
N LEU A 457 -13.31 11.69 -16.28
CA LEU A 457 -13.53 13.03 -16.83
C LEU A 457 -13.21 13.02 -18.32
N LEU A 458 -14.13 13.47 -19.17
CA LEU A 458 -14.04 13.43 -20.63
C LEU A 458 -13.55 14.75 -21.25
N GLY A 459 -13.69 15.87 -20.54
CA GLY A 459 -13.50 17.22 -21.09
C GLY A 459 -14.68 17.65 -21.97
N LEU A 460 -15.88 17.16 -21.69
CA LEU A 460 -17.09 17.35 -22.49
C LEU A 460 -18.26 17.80 -21.61
N ASP A 461 -19.19 18.56 -22.18
CA ASP A 461 -20.46 18.90 -21.53
C ASP A 461 -21.49 17.79 -21.82
N THR A 462 -21.45 16.73 -21.02
CA THR A 462 -22.31 15.55 -21.21
C THR A 462 -23.76 15.77 -20.76
N ILE A 463 -24.01 16.79 -19.95
CA ILE A 463 -25.32 17.11 -19.38
C ILE A 463 -25.95 18.39 -19.95
N SER A 464 -25.32 19.01 -20.95
CA SER A 464 -25.79 20.24 -21.61
C SER A 464 -25.96 21.43 -20.66
N CYS A 465 -25.05 21.58 -19.70
CA CYS A 465 -25.04 22.67 -18.71
C CYS A 465 -24.25 23.92 -19.16
N GLY A 466 -23.58 23.85 -20.32
CA GLY A 466 -22.81 24.93 -20.93
C GLY A 466 -21.33 24.96 -20.57
N ILE A 467 -20.85 24.01 -19.74
CA ILE A 467 -19.43 23.85 -19.38
C ILE A 467 -19.03 22.36 -19.40
N PRO A 468 -17.79 22.01 -19.79
CA PRO A 468 -17.32 20.64 -19.71
C PRO A 468 -17.10 20.21 -18.25
N ASP A 469 -17.14 18.90 -18.02
CA ASP A 469 -16.83 18.27 -16.72
C ASP A 469 -15.43 18.62 -16.18
N VAL A 470 -14.46 18.86 -17.06
CA VAL A 470 -13.15 19.43 -16.73
C VAL A 470 -12.68 20.42 -17.79
N SER A 471 -12.05 21.51 -17.37
CA SER A 471 -11.36 22.46 -18.26
C SER A 471 -10.07 23.00 -17.63
N TYR A 472 -9.19 23.52 -18.48
CA TYR A 472 -7.85 23.93 -18.09
C TYR A 472 -7.62 25.41 -18.40
N HIS A 473 -6.83 26.06 -17.55
CA HIS A 473 -6.69 27.50 -17.49
C HIS A 473 -5.24 27.88 -17.14
N GLY A 474 -4.85 29.11 -17.45
CA GLY A 474 -3.58 29.69 -17.04
C GLY A 474 -3.76 31.19 -16.81
N GLU A 475 -2.84 31.99 -17.35
CA GLU A 475 -3.00 33.45 -17.38
C GLU A 475 -4.19 33.87 -18.27
N ASN A 476 -4.57 33.00 -19.21
CA ASN A 476 -5.79 33.11 -19.99
C ASN A 476 -6.77 31.98 -19.60
N ALA A 477 -8.05 32.31 -19.49
CA ALA A 477 -9.09 31.32 -19.21
C ALA A 477 -9.31 30.42 -20.44
N TRP A 478 -9.67 29.17 -20.20
CA TRP A 478 -9.93 28.16 -21.24
C TRP A 478 -8.72 27.82 -22.13
N GLN A 479 -7.50 28.07 -21.63
CA GLN A 479 -6.26 27.76 -22.32
C GLN A 479 -5.33 26.97 -21.40
N ILE A 480 -4.83 25.84 -21.91
CA ILE A 480 -3.77 25.09 -21.25
C ILE A 480 -2.46 25.87 -21.46
N PRO A 481 -1.69 26.19 -20.40
CA PRO A 481 -0.36 26.78 -20.53
C PRO A 481 0.66 25.72 -20.97
N SER A 482 0.57 25.29 -22.23
CA SER A 482 1.32 24.14 -22.76
C SER A 482 2.77 24.44 -23.17
N GLU A 483 3.26 25.66 -22.97
CA GLU A 483 4.64 26.03 -23.25
C GLU A 483 5.61 25.21 -22.40
N ILE A 484 6.78 24.87 -22.95
CA ILE A 484 7.81 24.09 -22.25
C ILE A 484 8.28 24.81 -20.98
N SER A 485 8.27 26.14 -20.98
CA SER A 485 8.63 27.00 -19.86
C SER A 485 7.52 27.14 -18.80
N SER A 486 6.31 26.68 -19.07
CA SER A 486 5.19 26.83 -18.13
C SER A 486 5.35 25.93 -16.91
N ARG A 487 5.01 26.47 -15.74
CA ARG A 487 5.08 25.84 -14.40
C ARG A 487 3.79 26.05 -13.59
N GLN A 488 2.76 26.53 -14.27
CA GLN A 488 1.48 26.89 -13.72
C GLN A 488 0.39 26.10 -14.44
N LEU A 489 -0.67 25.75 -13.75
CA LEU A 489 -1.83 25.06 -14.31
C LEU A 489 -3.06 25.40 -13.48
N GLY A 490 -4.11 25.90 -14.12
CA GLY A 490 -5.44 26.03 -13.54
C GLY A 490 -6.33 24.91 -14.04
N ILE A 491 -7.12 24.30 -13.16
CA ILE A 491 -8.10 23.28 -13.52
C ILE A 491 -9.44 23.64 -12.90
N LEU A 492 -10.48 23.70 -13.73
CA LEU A 492 -11.86 23.73 -13.28
C LEU A 492 -12.46 22.33 -13.41
N TYR A 493 -13.00 21.81 -12.31
CA TYR A 493 -13.88 20.65 -12.31
C TYR A 493 -15.32 21.12 -12.10
N SER A 494 -16.20 20.77 -13.03
CA SER A 494 -17.64 21.10 -12.93
C SER A 494 -18.32 20.16 -11.95
N GLY A 495 -19.02 20.71 -10.97
CA GLY A 495 -19.73 19.95 -9.94
C GLY A 495 -21.18 19.59 -10.31
N GLU A 496 -21.69 20.11 -11.43
CA GLU A 496 -23.13 20.05 -11.74
C GLU A 496 -23.65 18.61 -11.92
N ASP A 497 -22.87 17.69 -12.50
CA ASP A 497 -23.29 16.31 -12.74
C ASP A 497 -23.24 15.43 -11.49
N VAL A 498 -22.37 15.75 -10.53
CA VAL A 498 -22.24 15.10 -9.23
C VAL A 498 -22.97 15.84 -8.09
N LYS A 499 -23.70 16.92 -8.42
CA LYS A 499 -24.46 17.77 -7.48
C LYS A 499 -23.58 18.38 -6.37
N ASP A 500 -22.42 18.89 -6.77
CA ASP A 500 -21.43 19.54 -5.92
C ASP A 500 -21.16 20.98 -6.44
N ASP A 501 -20.39 21.76 -5.67
CA ASP A 501 -19.88 23.05 -6.12
C ASP A 501 -18.79 22.88 -7.18
N ASP A 502 -18.66 23.87 -8.07
CA ASP A 502 -17.58 23.89 -9.06
C ASP A 502 -16.24 24.13 -8.35
N CYS A 503 -15.24 23.28 -8.59
CA CYS A 503 -13.92 23.39 -7.96
C CYS A 503 -12.88 23.94 -8.95
N PHE A 504 -12.24 25.06 -8.63
CA PHE A 504 -11.10 25.59 -9.40
C PHE A 504 -9.81 25.45 -8.60
N VAL A 505 -8.85 24.66 -9.09
CA VAL A 505 -7.53 24.51 -8.47
C VAL A 505 -6.48 25.22 -9.32
N ALA A 506 -5.78 26.17 -8.71
CA ALA A 506 -4.65 26.88 -9.32
C ALA A 506 -3.34 26.36 -8.74
N TYR A 507 -2.55 25.69 -9.58
CA TYR A 507 -1.23 25.17 -9.25
C TYR A 507 -0.17 26.14 -9.76
N ASN A 508 0.58 26.81 -8.89
CA ASN A 508 1.75 27.61 -9.28
C ASN A 508 3.04 26.99 -8.74
N MET A 509 3.69 26.16 -9.55
CA MET A 509 5.00 25.58 -9.22
C MET A 509 6.16 26.48 -9.68
N HIS A 510 5.89 27.66 -10.26
CA HIS A 510 6.92 28.62 -10.61
C HIS A 510 7.53 29.25 -9.34
N TRP A 511 8.75 29.78 -9.45
CA TRP A 511 9.40 30.61 -8.42
C TRP A 511 8.96 32.08 -8.46
N LEU A 512 7.96 32.42 -9.28
CA LEU A 512 7.36 33.74 -9.38
C LEU A 512 5.87 33.60 -9.09
N LYS A 513 5.24 34.68 -8.64
CA LYS A 513 3.78 34.76 -8.61
C LYS A 513 3.21 34.85 -10.02
N HIS A 514 2.06 34.24 -10.23
CA HIS A 514 1.31 34.30 -11.48
C HIS A 514 -0.14 34.69 -11.23
N SER A 515 -0.76 35.29 -12.24
CA SER A 515 -2.18 35.63 -12.23
C SER A 515 -2.95 34.64 -13.07
N PHE A 516 -3.99 34.04 -12.51
CA PHE A 516 -4.84 33.07 -13.21
C PHE A 516 -6.15 33.72 -13.60
N ALA A 517 -6.51 33.65 -14.88
CA ALA A 517 -7.83 34.06 -15.32
C ALA A 517 -8.87 33.02 -14.90
N LEU A 518 -9.89 33.47 -14.16
CA LEU A 518 -10.95 32.60 -13.68
C LEU A 518 -12.08 32.51 -14.70
N PRO A 519 -12.59 31.31 -14.99
CA PRO A 519 -13.78 31.16 -15.81
C PRO A 519 -14.99 31.82 -15.11
N THR A 520 -15.89 32.37 -15.92
CA THR A 520 -17.13 32.96 -15.41
C THR A 520 -18.07 31.85 -14.96
N LEU A 521 -18.44 31.86 -13.69
CA LEU A 521 -19.43 30.93 -13.15
C LEU A 521 -20.82 31.20 -13.71
N SER A 522 -21.61 30.13 -13.85
CA SER A 522 -23.02 30.22 -14.21
C SER A 522 -23.88 30.75 -13.03
N ARG A 523 -25.12 31.16 -13.31
CA ARG A 523 -26.19 31.35 -12.30
C ARG A 523 -25.88 32.28 -11.09
N LYS A 524 -25.19 33.42 -11.30
CA LYS A 524 -24.85 34.42 -10.26
C LYS A 524 -24.01 33.88 -9.08
N ARG A 525 -23.39 32.70 -9.22
CA ARG A 525 -22.45 32.14 -8.23
C ARG A 525 -21.18 33.00 -8.13
N LYS A 526 -20.43 32.83 -7.03
CA LYS A 526 -19.16 33.51 -6.79
C LYS A 526 -18.09 32.54 -6.35
N TRP A 527 -16.85 32.86 -6.69
CA TRP A 527 -15.64 32.19 -6.24
C TRP A 527 -15.34 32.50 -4.77
N TYR A 528 -15.18 31.45 -3.98
CA TYR A 528 -14.69 31.49 -2.61
C TYR A 528 -13.42 30.65 -2.49
N GLN A 529 -12.38 31.21 -1.88
CA GLN A 529 -11.17 30.48 -1.58
C GLN A 529 -11.39 29.58 -0.36
N VAL A 530 -11.09 28.29 -0.49
CA VAL A 530 -11.26 27.30 0.59
C VAL A 530 -9.94 26.93 1.23
N THR A 531 -8.86 26.86 0.45
CA THR A 531 -7.54 26.48 0.96
C THR A 531 -6.42 27.11 0.13
N GLU A 532 -5.27 27.28 0.77
CA GLU A 532 -3.99 27.69 0.17
C GLU A 532 -2.87 26.91 0.87
N THR A 533 -1.86 26.43 0.13
CA THR A 533 -0.73 25.66 0.68
C THR A 533 -0.18 26.23 1.99
N THR A 534 0.08 27.54 2.03
CA THR A 534 0.75 28.17 3.18
C THR A 534 -0.17 28.33 4.39
N GLN A 535 -1.47 28.52 4.16
CA GLN A 535 -2.45 28.84 5.21
C GLN A 535 -3.30 27.62 5.63
N GLY A 536 -3.30 26.54 4.85
CA GLY A 536 -4.17 25.39 5.08
C GLY A 536 -5.62 25.60 4.64
N VAL A 537 -6.46 24.63 5.01
CA VAL A 537 -7.91 24.68 4.77
C VAL A 537 -8.55 25.66 5.75
N PHE A 538 -9.36 26.60 5.23
CA PHE A 538 -10.02 27.61 6.03
C PHE A 538 -11.27 27.05 6.72
N GLU A 539 -11.51 27.46 7.96
CA GLU A 539 -12.75 27.12 8.69
C GLU A 539 -14.01 27.58 7.93
N LYS A 540 -13.91 28.70 7.19
CA LYS A 540 -14.97 29.23 6.34
C LYS A 540 -14.37 29.70 5.01
N PRO A 541 -14.97 29.35 3.87
CA PRO A 541 -14.46 29.82 2.58
C PRO A 541 -14.55 31.34 2.47
N LYS A 542 -13.47 31.97 2.00
CA LYS A 542 -13.30 33.43 1.90
C LYS A 542 -13.76 33.91 0.52
N LEU A 543 -14.71 34.85 0.46
CA LEU A 543 -15.15 35.42 -0.81
C LEU A 543 -13.97 36.12 -1.51
N LEU A 544 -13.71 35.73 -2.76
CA LEU A 544 -12.64 36.33 -3.54
C LEU A 544 -13.06 37.75 -3.99
N LYS A 545 -12.21 38.75 -3.77
CA LYS A 545 -12.55 40.15 -4.13
C LYS A 545 -12.68 40.35 -5.63
N ASN A 546 -11.73 39.80 -6.39
CA ASN A 546 -11.77 39.81 -7.86
C ASN A 546 -12.32 38.46 -8.35
N GLN A 547 -13.48 38.48 -9.01
CA GLN A 547 -14.17 37.27 -9.47
C GLN A 547 -13.71 36.80 -10.86
N LYS A 548 -12.76 37.50 -11.49
CA LYS A 548 -12.24 37.20 -12.83
C LYS A 548 -10.78 36.76 -12.84
N GLU A 549 -10.08 36.96 -11.74
CA GLU A 549 -8.63 36.77 -11.68
C GLU A 549 -8.19 36.39 -10.27
N LEU A 550 -7.23 35.48 -10.18
CA LEU A 550 -6.63 35.01 -8.94
C LEU A 550 -5.10 35.15 -9.01
N GLU A 551 -4.52 36.01 -8.18
CA GLU A 551 -3.06 36.05 -7.99
C GLU A 551 -2.64 34.91 -7.06
N VAL A 552 -1.72 34.06 -7.51
CA VAL A 552 -1.17 32.94 -6.74
C VAL A 552 0.33 33.15 -6.56
N LYS A 553 0.80 33.13 -5.31
CA LYS A 553 2.21 33.25 -4.97
C LYS A 553 3.05 32.11 -5.56
N GLU A 554 4.34 32.31 -5.63
CA GLU A 554 5.30 31.27 -6.00
C GLU A 554 5.11 30.00 -5.17
N ARG A 555 5.33 28.84 -5.79
CA ARG A 555 5.30 27.52 -5.11
C ARG A 555 4.06 27.30 -4.24
N THR A 556 2.90 27.72 -4.71
CA THR A 556 1.66 27.70 -3.94
C THR A 556 0.52 27.12 -4.78
N ILE A 557 -0.37 26.40 -4.12
CA ILE A 557 -1.60 25.85 -4.70
C ILE A 557 -2.79 26.47 -3.96
N VAL A 558 -3.82 26.85 -4.70
CA VAL A 558 -5.06 27.42 -4.17
C VAL A 558 -6.25 26.66 -4.73
N LEU A 559 -7.23 26.32 -3.89
CA LEU A 559 -8.53 25.81 -4.33
C LEU A 559 -9.62 26.84 -4.03
N LEU A 560 -10.45 27.07 -5.04
CA LEU A 560 -11.67 27.84 -4.98
C LEU A 560 -12.88 26.93 -5.21
N ILE A 561 -14.00 27.28 -4.58
CA ILE A 561 -15.33 26.71 -4.88
C ILE A 561 -16.25 27.79 -5.44
N GLY A 562 -17.06 27.44 -6.43
CA GLY A 562 -18.05 28.29 -7.06
C GLY A 562 -19.44 28.01 -6.53
N ARG A 563 -19.95 28.88 -5.65
CA ARG A 563 -21.26 28.72 -4.98
C ARG A 563 -22.12 29.98 -4.99
#